data_AF-A0A412PAM6-F1
#
_entry.id   AF-A0A412PAM6-F1
#
_cell.length_a   1.000
_cell.length_b   1.000
_cell.length_c   1.000
_cell.angle_alpha   90.00
_cell.angle_beta   90.00
_cell.angle_gamma   90.00
#
_symmetry.space_group_name_H-M   'P 1'
#
loop_
_entity.id
_entity.type
_entity.pdbx_description
1 polymer ?
#
loop_
_entity_poly.entity_id
_entity_poly.type
_entity_poly.pdbx_seq_one_letter_code
_entity_poly.pdbx_strand_id
1 'polypeptide(L)'
;MITIEELKNYRYLQMQAQAIQEQIRQMYFPIASPPIGQIGTKSNIPGDPTRSAFYRIEKLNQELEEKVNEIAVQMKRILDWVDTIDNPEIQIIIRWHFMNGLSWKETARKIYSTSDSDSCRKKFYRYFESVR
;
A
#
# COMPACT_ATOMS: atom_id res chain seq x y z
N MET A 1 -6.00 -11.98 18.19
CA MET A 1 -5.60 -12.79 17.02
C MET A 1 -5.86 -11.97 15.77
N ILE A 2 -4.93 -11.97 14.79
CA ILE A 2 -5.10 -11.27 13.51
C ILE A 2 -5.85 -12.17 12.52
N THR A 3 -6.70 -11.58 11.70
CA THR A 3 -7.49 -12.22 10.63
C THR A 3 -6.85 -12.04 9.25
N ILE A 4 -7.26 -12.86 8.29
CA ILE A 4 -6.85 -12.71 6.87
C ILE A 4 -7.27 -11.33 6.35
N GLU A 5 -8.43 -10.83 6.76
CA GLU A 5 -8.94 -9.55 6.29
C GLU A 5 -8.08 -8.38 6.81
N GLU A 6 -7.63 -8.44 8.07
CA GLU A 6 -6.69 -7.46 8.61
C GLU A 6 -5.35 -7.44 7.85
N LEU A 7 -4.83 -8.61 7.44
CA LEU A 7 -3.61 -8.68 6.61
C LEU A 7 -3.80 -8.09 5.21
N LYS A 8 -4.97 -8.30 4.59
CA LYS A 8 -5.31 -7.68 3.30
C LYS A 8 -5.49 -6.17 3.44
N ASN A 9 -6.19 -5.73 4.47
CA ASN A 9 -6.39 -4.31 4.78
C ASN A 9 -5.08 -3.58 4.99
N TYR A 10 -4.11 -4.20 5.68
CA TYR A 10 -2.76 -3.67 5.79
C TYR A 10 -2.12 -3.42 4.41
N ARG A 11 -2.25 -4.35 3.46
CA ARG A 11 -1.73 -4.16 2.10
C ARG A 11 -2.47 -3.05 1.36
N TYR A 12 -3.79 -2.95 1.52
CA TYR A 12 -4.57 -1.87 0.94
C TYR A 12 -4.18 -0.50 1.51
N LEU A 13 -3.87 -0.41 2.80
CA LEU A 13 -3.36 0.83 3.41
C LEU A 13 -2.03 1.25 2.79
N GLN A 14 -1.10 0.31 2.58
CA GLN A 14 0.16 0.58 1.89
C GLN A 14 -0.07 1.09 0.46
N MET A 15 -0.98 0.46 -0.29
CA MET A 15 -1.32 0.88 -1.65
C MET A 15 -1.98 2.27 -1.69
N GLN A 16 -2.83 2.59 -0.71
CA GLN A 16 -3.43 3.92 -0.58
C GLN A 16 -2.36 5.00 -0.33
N ALA A 17 -1.42 4.75 0.59
CA ALA A 17 -0.32 5.66 0.85
C ALA A 17 0.55 5.88 -0.40
N GLN A 18 0.85 4.81 -1.15
CA GLN A 18 1.57 4.91 -2.43
C GLN A 18 0.81 5.73 -3.48
N ALA A 19 -0.52 5.56 -3.57
CA ALA A 19 -1.34 6.34 -4.47
C ALA A 19 -1.34 7.83 -4.13
N ILE A 20 -1.42 8.19 -2.84
CA ILE A 20 -1.32 9.59 -2.38
C ILE A 20 0.06 10.16 -2.71
N GLN A 21 1.14 9.42 -2.43
CA GLN A 21 2.50 9.83 -2.76
C GLN A 21 2.67 10.07 -4.26
N GLU A 22 2.07 9.23 -5.10
CA GLU A 22 2.08 9.40 -6.56
C GLU A 22 1.29 10.63 -7.01
N GLN A 23 0.13 10.92 -6.38
CA GLN A 23 -0.63 12.15 -6.63
C GLN A 23 0.19 13.40 -6.28
N ILE A 24 0.89 13.40 -5.14
CA ILE A 24 1.80 14.47 -4.75
C ILE A 24 2.91 14.64 -5.79
N ARG A 25 3.54 13.54 -6.21
CA ARG A 25 4.61 13.55 -7.23
C ARG A 25 4.14 14.15 -8.55
N GLN A 26 2.95 13.79 -9.01
CA GLN A 26 2.38 14.31 -10.27
C GLN A 26 2.07 15.81 -10.21
N MET A 27 1.73 16.34 -9.03
CA MET A 27 1.54 17.80 -8.87
C MET A 27 2.86 18.56 -8.95
N TYR A 28 3.98 17.98 -8.49
CA TYR A 28 5.32 18.59 -8.62
C TYR A 28 5.93 18.40 -10.02
N PHE A 29 5.66 17.27 -10.68
CA PHE A 29 6.21 16.93 -12.00
C PHE A 29 5.10 16.51 -12.97
N PRO A 30 4.35 17.47 -13.55
CA PRO A 30 3.33 17.16 -14.55
C PRO A 30 3.99 16.52 -15.77
N ILE A 31 3.70 15.24 -16.03
CA ILE A 31 4.17 14.57 -17.24
C ILE A 31 3.32 15.09 -18.40
N ALA A 32 3.95 15.93 -19.23
CA ALA A 32 3.45 16.59 -20.44
C ALA A 32 2.47 17.77 -20.22
N SER A 33 2.92 18.97 -20.64
CA SER A 33 2.03 20.09 -20.96
C SER A 33 1.08 19.69 -22.10
N PRO A 34 -0.21 20.09 -22.07
CA PRO A 34 -1.11 19.87 -23.20
C PRO A 34 -0.54 20.51 -24.47
N PRO A 35 -0.85 19.99 -25.68
CA PRO A 35 -0.53 20.68 -26.92
C PRO A 35 -1.17 22.07 -26.86
N ILE A 36 -0.36 23.10 -27.11
CA ILE A 36 -0.82 24.48 -27.26
C ILE A 36 -1.77 24.51 -28.47
N GLY A 37 -3.07 24.37 -28.23
CA GLY A 37 -4.04 24.36 -29.29
C GLY A 37 -5.31 23.62 -28.92
N GLN A 38 -6.10 24.17 -28.01
CA GLN A 38 -7.57 24.21 -28.14
C GLN A 38 -8.20 25.04 -27.02
N ILE A 39 -8.73 26.19 -27.45
CA ILE A 39 -10.07 26.69 -27.15
C ILE A 39 -10.30 27.29 -25.75
N GLY A 40 -10.64 28.58 -25.80
CA GLY A 40 -10.92 29.40 -24.65
C GLY A 40 -12.18 29.01 -23.90
N THR A 41 -12.15 29.30 -22.61
CA THR A 41 -13.26 29.85 -21.82
C THR A 41 -12.61 30.36 -20.54
N LYS A 42 -12.24 31.65 -20.52
CA LYS A 42 -11.74 32.30 -19.30
C LYS A 42 -12.92 32.46 -18.35
N SER A 43 -12.96 31.69 -17.27
CA SER A 43 -13.73 32.05 -16.08
C SER A 43 -12.97 33.15 -15.33
N ASN A 44 -13.64 34.27 -15.12
CA ASN A 44 -13.02 35.54 -14.70
C ASN A 44 -13.00 35.70 -13.17
N ILE A 45 -12.66 34.63 -12.44
CA ILE A 45 -12.44 34.69 -10.99
C ILE A 45 -10.93 34.62 -10.77
N PRO A 46 -10.26 35.68 -10.29
CA PRO A 46 -8.84 35.66 -9.98
C PRO A 46 -8.63 34.89 -8.66
N GLY A 47 -8.82 33.57 -8.70
CA GLY A 47 -8.27 32.70 -7.67
C GLY A 47 -6.78 32.55 -7.95
N ASP A 48 -5.93 32.81 -6.95
CA ASP A 48 -4.49 32.57 -7.04
C ASP A 48 -4.27 31.05 -7.24
N PRO A 49 -3.98 30.60 -8.48
CA PRO A 49 -3.92 29.18 -8.80
C PRO A 49 -2.73 28.52 -8.08
N THR A 50 -1.68 29.29 -7.79
CA THR A 50 -0.52 28.86 -7.01
C THR A 50 -0.93 28.57 -5.57
N ARG A 51 -1.69 29.47 -4.95
CA ARG A 51 -2.18 29.30 -3.58
C ARG A 51 -3.13 28.09 -3.46
N SER A 52 -4.01 27.89 -4.44
CA SER A 52 -4.89 26.73 -4.47
C SER A 52 -4.13 25.40 -4.63
N ALA A 53 -3.08 25.37 -5.46
CA ALA A 53 -2.24 24.19 -5.62
C ALA A 53 -1.46 23.87 -4.33
N PHE A 54 -0.92 24.90 -3.67
CA PHE A 54 -0.23 24.77 -2.39
C PHE A 54 -1.11 24.11 -1.31
N TYR A 55 -2.33 24.62 -1.08
CA TYR A 55 -3.25 24.04 -0.10
C TYR A 55 -3.62 22.58 -0.41
N ARG A 56 -3.72 22.23 -1.69
CA ARG A 56 -4.03 20.85 -2.11
C ARG A 56 -2.87 19.90 -1.80
N ILE A 57 -1.63 20.32 -2.07
CA ILE A 57 -0.43 19.55 -1.73
C ILE A 57 -0.34 19.36 -0.23
N GLU A 58 -0.54 20.43 0.55
CA GLU A 58 -0.47 20.37 2.01
C GLU A 58 -1.48 19.38 2.60
N LYS A 59 -2.72 19.42 2.10
CA LYS A 59 -3.76 18.47 2.52
C LYS A 59 -3.36 17.01 2.21
N LEU A 60 -2.82 16.75 1.03
CA LEU A 60 -2.38 15.40 0.65
C LEU A 60 -1.17 14.93 1.46
N ASN A 61 -0.25 15.83 1.83
CA ASN A 61 0.84 15.51 2.74
C ASN A 61 0.31 15.11 4.12
N GLN A 62 -0.67 15.84 4.65
CA GLN A 62 -1.31 15.49 5.92
C GLN A 62 -2.01 14.11 5.84
N GLU A 63 -2.78 13.86 4.78
CA GLU A 63 -3.42 12.55 4.56
C GLU A 63 -2.39 11.41 4.44
N LEU A 64 -1.24 11.66 3.80
CA LEU A 64 -0.14 10.70 3.70
C LEU A 64 0.47 10.41 5.08
N GLU A 65 0.71 11.44 5.89
CA GLU A 65 1.25 11.29 7.24
C GLU A 65 0.33 10.45 8.13
N GLU A 66 -0.97 10.73 8.10
CA GLU A 66 -1.98 9.94 8.80
C GLU A 66 -1.96 8.47 8.37
N LYS A 67 -1.83 8.20 7.07
CA LYS A 67 -1.72 6.83 6.53
C LYS A 67 -0.44 6.12 6.94
N VAL A 68 0.70 6.82 6.95
CA VAL A 68 1.98 6.27 7.40
C VAL A 68 1.91 5.89 8.89
N ASN A 69 1.31 6.73 9.72
CA ASN A 69 1.09 6.45 11.13
C ASN A 69 0.17 5.22 11.32
N GLU A 70 -0.93 5.14 10.57
CA GLU A 70 -1.84 3.99 10.58
C GLU A 70 -1.10 2.69 10.20
N ILE A 71 -0.29 2.73 9.13
CA ILE A 71 0.54 1.60 8.68
C ILE A 71 1.51 1.18 9.79
N ALA A 72 2.18 2.12 10.46
CA ALA A 72 3.15 1.79 11.53
C ALA A 72 2.48 1.08 12.71
N VAL A 73 1.30 1.55 13.14
CA VAL A 73 0.53 0.92 14.22
C VAL A 73 0.06 -0.48 13.82
N GLN A 74 -0.50 -0.64 12.61
CA GLN A 74 -0.96 -1.93 12.12
C GLN A 74 0.21 -2.90 11.93
N MET A 75 1.34 -2.41 11.41
CA MET A 75 2.56 -3.19 11.21
C MET A 75 3.04 -3.77 12.54
N LYS A 76 3.14 -2.95 13.59
CA LYS A 76 3.51 -3.42 14.92
C LYS A 76 2.56 -4.52 15.41
N ARG A 77 1.24 -4.31 15.33
CA ARG A 77 0.26 -5.30 15.79
C ARG A 77 0.38 -6.63 15.03
N ILE A 78 0.60 -6.58 13.71
CA ILE A 78 0.77 -7.77 12.89
C ILE A 78 2.06 -8.50 13.25
N LEU A 79 3.19 -7.78 13.38
CA LEU A 79 4.48 -8.39 13.72
C LEU A 79 4.46 -9.02 15.11
N ASP A 80 3.92 -8.32 16.11
CA ASP A 80 3.76 -8.85 17.46
C ASP A 80 2.96 -10.17 17.45
N TRP A 81 1.91 -10.26 16.63
CA TRP A 81 1.16 -11.51 16.45
C TRP A 81 1.92 -12.57 15.64
N VAL A 82 2.62 -12.19 14.57
CA VAL A 82 3.42 -13.11 13.75
C VAL A 82 4.46 -13.83 14.61
N ASP A 83 5.09 -13.12 15.54
CA ASP A 83 6.10 -13.69 16.45
C ASP A 83 5.52 -14.72 17.44
N THR A 84 4.19 -14.78 17.59
CA THR A 84 3.51 -15.81 18.40
C THR A 84 3.15 -17.09 17.63
N ILE A 85 3.35 -17.12 16.31
CA ILE A 85 2.97 -18.27 15.47
C ILE A 85 4.06 -19.34 15.54
N ASP A 86 3.76 -20.55 16.02
CA ASP A 86 4.78 -21.62 16.14
C ASP A 86 5.39 -22.06 14.80
N ASN A 87 4.65 -21.93 13.70
CA ASN A 87 5.11 -22.36 12.38
C ASN A 87 5.97 -21.27 11.70
N PRO A 88 7.31 -21.45 11.59
CA PRO A 88 8.20 -20.44 11.00
C PRO A 88 7.93 -20.23 9.50
N GLU A 89 7.41 -21.24 8.80
CA GLU A 89 7.02 -21.12 7.39
C GLU A 89 5.84 -20.16 7.21
N ILE A 90 4.87 -20.18 8.13
CA ILE A 90 3.76 -19.24 8.10
C ILE A 90 4.23 -17.82 8.45
N GLN A 91 5.11 -17.68 9.45
CA GLN A 91 5.70 -16.39 9.80
C GLN A 91 6.38 -15.74 8.59
N ILE A 92 7.24 -16.48 7.89
CA ILE A 92 8.02 -15.95 6.77
C ILE A 92 7.15 -15.66 5.54
N ILE A 93 6.09 -16.46 5.30
CA ILE A 93 5.08 -16.16 4.28
C ILE A 93 4.40 -14.82 4.58
N ILE A 94 3.99 -14.57 5.83
CA ILE A 94 3.29 -13.34 6.18
C ILE A 94 4.19 -12.12 5.99
N ARG A 95 5.44 -12.20 6.47
CA ARG A 95 6.45 -11.15 6.31
C ARG A 95 6.66 -10.81 4.83
N TRP A 96 6.96 -11.79 3.99
CA TRP A 96 7.22 -11.51 2.57
C TRP A 96 5.99 -11.07 1.79
N HIS A 97 4.86 -11.75 1.97
CA HIS A 97 3.68 -11.49 1.14
C HIS A 97 2.96 -10.21 1.55
N PHE A 98 2.63 -10.08 2.84
CA PHE A 98 1.81 -8.97 3.33
C PHE A 98 2.66 -7.78 3.76
N MET A 99 3.76 -8.00 4.48
CA MET A 99 4.56 -6.87 5.01
C MET A 99 5.40 -6.21 3.93
N ASN A 100 6.09 -7.02 3.10
CA ASN A 100 6.91 -6.56 1.99
C ASN A 100 6.13 -6.41 0.67
N GLY A 101 4.85 -6.79 0.63
CA GLY A 101 3.97 -6.59 -0.51
C GLY A 101 4.26 -7.45 -1.75
N LEU A 102 5.09 -8.50 -1.62
CA LEU A 102 5.44 -9.40 -2.72
C LEU A 102 4.21 -10.17 -3.23
N SER A 103 4.17 -10.49 -4.52
CA SER A 103 3.17 -11.42 -5.05
C SER A 103 3.37 -12.84 -4.47
N TRP A 104 2.34 -13.70 -4.56
CA TRP A 104 2.47 -15.10 -4.17
C TRP A 104 3.59 -15.83 -4.92
N LYS A 105 3.80 -15.49 -6.19
CA LYS A 105 4.86 -16.06 -7.04
C LYS A 105 6.25 -15.64 -6.56
N GLU A 106 6.44 -14.37 -6.23
CA GLU A 106 7.70 -13.87 -5.68
C GLU A 106 7.98 -14.40 -4.28
N THR A 107 6.93 -14.53 -3.47
CA THR A 107 7.01 -15.12 -2.12
C THR A 107 7.45 -16.59 -2.20
N ALA A 108 6.81 -17.39 -3.06
CA ALA A 108 7.22 -18.78 -3.29
C ALA A 108 8.66 -18.88 -3.79
N ARG A 109 9.08 -17.97 -4.68
CA ARG A 109 10.46 -17.92 -5.17
C ARG A 109 11.45 -17.60 -4.06
N LYS A 110 11.09 -16.71 -3.13
CA LYS A 110 11.94 -16.35 -1.98
C LYS A 110 12.09 -17.47 -0.96
N ILE A 111 11.03 -18.24 -0.71
CA ILE A 111 11.01 -19.25 0.36
C ILE A 111 11.47 -20.61 -0.15
N TYR A 112 11.03 -21.03 -1.33
CA TYR A 112 11.21 -22.39 -1.84
C TYR A 112 12.08 -22.46 -3.10
N SER A 113 12.59 -21.33 -3.59
CA SER A 113 13.29 -21.26 -4.90
C SER A 113 12.46 -21.75 -6.09
N THR A 114 11.14 -21.88 -5.94
CA THR A 114 10.20 -22.27 -7.00
C THR A 114 9.27 -21.12 -7.37
N SER A 115 8.81 -21.08 -8.62
CA SER A 115 7.76 -20.16 -9.04
C SER A 115 6.34 -20.66 -8.75
N ASP A 116 6.18 -21.81 -8.09
CA ASP A 116 4.86 -22.34 -7.73
C ASP A 116 4.23 -21.55 -6.58
N SER A 117 3.46 -20.52 -6.95
CA SER A 117 2.73 -19.64 -6.03
C SER A 117 1.67 -20.37 -5.19
N ASP A 118 1.16 -21.50 -5.68
CA ASP A 118 0.03 -22.19 -5.06
C ASP A 118 0.43 -22.86 -3.74
N SER A 119 1.69 -23.28 -3.62
CA SER A 119 2.25 -23.88 -2.41
C SER A 119 2.18 -22.94 -1.19
N CYS A 120 2.70 -21.72 -1.28
CA CYS A 120 2.63 -20.70 -0.22
C CYS A 120 1.17 -20.36 0.12
N ARG A 121 0.36 -20.09 -0.90
CA ARG A 121 -1.02 -19.64 -0.73
C ARG A 121 -1.85 -20.69 0.01
N LYS A 122 -1.81 -21.95 -0.44
CA LYS A 122 -2.57 -23.05 0.18
C LYS A 122 -2.17 -23.28 1.64
N LYS A 123 -0.87 -23.27 1.93
CA LYS A 123 -0.36 -23.43 3.31
C LYS A 123 -0.86 -22.32 4.23
N PHE A 124 -0.81 -21.06 3.76
CA PHE A 124 -1.33 -19.92 4.48
C PHE A 124 -2.83 -20.06 4.81
N TYR A 125 -3.67 -20.34 3.81
CA TYR A 125 -5.12 -20.48 4.05
C TYR A 125 -5.44 -21.66 4.96
N ARG A 126 -4.77 -22.81 4.77
CA ARG A 126 -4.95 -23.99 5.63
C ARG A 126 -4.59 -23.70 7.09
N TYR A 127 -3.53 -22.91 7.33
CA TYR A 127 -3.21 -22.47 8.69
C TYR A 127 -4.39 -21.70 9.27
N PHE A 128 -4.88 -20.66 8.60
CA PHE A 128 -6.00 -19.86 9.10
C PHE A 128 -7.32 -20.62 9.25
N GLU A 129 -7.55 -21.66 8.44
CA GLU A 129 -8.68 -22.58 8.63
C GLU A 129 -8.52 -23.43 9.89
N SER A 130 -7.30 -23.85 10.22
CA SER A 130 -7.03 -24.69 11.40
C SER A 130 -7.04 -23.94 12.73
N VAL A 131 -6.80 -22.63 12.72
CA VAL A 131 -6.80 -21.80 13.94
C VAL A 131 -8.13 -21.08 14.16
N ARG A 132 -9.14 -21.35 13.32
CA ARG A 132 -10.50 -20.85 13.46
C ARG A 132 -11.32 -21.73 14.40
#